data_AF-A0A950IZS1-F1
#
_entry.id   AF-A0A950IZS1-F1
#
_cell.length_a   1.000
_cell.length_b   1.000
_cell.length_c   1.000
_cell.angle_alpha   90.00
_cell.angle_beta   90.00
_cell.angle_gamma   90.00
#
_symmetry.space_group_name_H-M   'P 1'
#
loop_
_entity.id
_entity.type
_entity.pdbx_description
1 polymer ?
#
loop_
_entity_poly.entity_id
_entity_poly.type
_entity_poly.pdbx_seq_one_letter_code
_entity_poly.pdbx_strand_id
1 'polypeptide(L)'
;MRKTNLYALAAVIITCAFASVAQPGRNSGWRPATENELKNLLPARAPVEQERIETEMRTASGITDGHGKFVAGVVLITAGYSADGKYSHYFVTQAQLKIGSFQLPAGLYVIGWKHSSEDKLSVNFYEAASGKLVGSVEAGLNPSIARVESFRIWPPGDRSLMQIGRFTFGYQIGE
;
A
#
# COMPACT_ATOMS: atom_id res chain seq x y z
N MET A 1 -14.15 55.09 44.88
CA MET A 1 -14.78 53.86 44.36
C MET A 1 -14.36 53.65 42.90
N ARG A 2 -13.72 52.49 42.60
CA ARG A 2 -13.55 51.79 41.30
C ARG A 2 -12.92 52.55 40.11
N LYS A 3 -12.03 51.98 39.28
CA LYS A 3 -11.25 50.73 39.22
C LYS A 3 -10.18 50.96 38.12
N THR A 4 -8.96 50.52 38.39
CA THR A 4 -7.75 50.50 37.54
C THR A 4 -7.90 49.60 36.31
N ASN A 5 -7.21 49.91 35.20
CA ASN A 5 -6.77 48.98 34.14
C ASN A 5 -5.57 49.65 33.44
N LEU A 6 -4.30 49.37 33.77
CA LEU A 6 -3.52 48.12 33.69
C LEU A 6 -3.04 47.80 32.26
N TYR A 7 -1.82 48.30 31.99
CA TYR A 7 -0.75 47.84 31.08
C TYR A 7 -1.11 47.27 29.70
N ALA A 8 -0.84 48.08 28.66
CA ALA A 8 -0.59 47.60 27.31
C ALA A 8 0.87 47.08 27.22
N LEU A 9 1.04 45.76 27.24
CA LEU A 9 2.32 45.10 26.99
C LEU A 9 2.31 44.58 25.55
N ALA A 10 3.18 45.12 24.71
CA ALA A 10 3.37 44.69 23.33
C ALA A 10 4.06 43.31 23.31
N ALA A 11 3.44 42.32 22.67
CA ALA A 11 4.00 40.99 22.46
C ALA A 11 4.55 40.89 21.03
N VAL A 12 5.88 40.74 20.92
CA VAL A 12 6.60 40.32 19.71
C VAL A 12 6.59 38.79 19.69
N ILE A 13 5.97 38.17 18.70
CA ILE A 13 6.13 36.72 18.43
C ILE A 13 6.37 36.47 16.94
N ILE A 14 7.66 36.24 16.68
CA ILE A 14 8.36 35.50 15.63
C ILE A 14 7.47 34.67 14.69
N THR A 15 7.46 35.03 13.41
CA THR A 15 6.92 34.25 12.30
C THR A 15 7.98 33.23 11.86
N CYS A 16 7.90 31.99 12.36
CA CYS A 16 8.70 30.88 11.81
C CYS A 16 8.08 30.42 10.49
N ALA A 17 8.80 30.67 9.40
CA ALA A 17 8.52 30.14 8.08
C ALA A 17 8.67 28.61 8.07
N PHE A 18 7.56 27.90 7.89
CA PHE A 18 7.58 26.51 7.43
C PHE A 18 7.28 26.49 5.93
N ALA A 19 8.28 26.84 5.13
CA ALA A 19 8.30 26.42 3.74
C ALA A 19 8.63 24.92 3.73
N SER A 20 7.60 24.07 3.68
CA SER A 20 7.75 22.67 3.32
C SER A 20 8.24 22.61 1.87
N VAL A 21 9.56 22.64 1.70
CA VAL A 21 10.19 22.30 0.42
C VAL A 21 9.90 20.82 0.20
N ALA A 22 8.96 20.52 -0.70
CA ALA A 22 8.79 19.17 -1.22
C ALA A 22 10.13 18.74 -1.81
N GLN A 23 10.84 17.83 -1.13
CA GLN A 23 12.07 17.26 -1.67
C GLN A 23 11.71 16.52 -2.96
N PRO A 24 12.32 16.84 -4.10
CA PRO A 24 12.18 16.00 -5.29
C PRO A 24 12.66 14.60 -4.91
N GLY A 25 11.78 13.61 -5.07
CA GLY A 25 12.06 12.24 -4.72
C GLY A 25 13.37 11.80 -5.34
N ARG A 26 14.36 11.48 -4.49
CA ARG A 26 15.56 10.76 -4.91
C ARG A 26 15.08 9.58 -5.73
N ASN A 27 15.57 9.46 -6.96
CA ASN A 27 15.27 8.37 -7.87
C ASN A 27 15.50 7.06 -7.09
N SER A 28 14.44 6.39 -6.66
CA SER A 28 14.54 5.36 -5.62
C SER A 28 15.23 4.09 -6.12
N GLY A 29 15.61 4.03 -7.41
CA GLY A 29 16.08 2.83 -8.10
C GLY A 29 14.94 1.86 -8.46
N TRP A 30 13.77 2.03 -7.84
CA TRP A 30 12.62 1.17 -8.07
C TRP A 30 11.92 1.51 -9.38
N ARG A 31 11.68 0.48 -10.18
CA ARG A 31 10.97 0.53 -11.47
C ARG A 31 9.87 -0.52 -11.52
N PRO A 32 8.94 -0.45 -12.50
CA PRO A 32 8.01 -1.55 -12.74
C PRO A 32 8.78 -2.84 -13.04
N ALA A 33 8.32 -3.95 -12.46
CA ALA A 33 8.81 -5.28 -12.82
C ALA A 33 8.23 -5.67 -14.19
N THR A 34 9.02 -6.36 -14.99
CA THR A 34 8.59 -6.91 -16.28
C THR A 34 7.72 -8.15 -16.07
N GLU A 35 6.93 -8.52 -17.08
CA GLU A 35 6.09 -9.73 -17.02
C GLU A 35 6.92 -10.99 -16.75
N ASN A 36 8.11 -11.11 -17.33
CA ASN A 36 9.00 -12.25 -17.10
C ASN A 36 9.55 -12.27 -15.66
N GLU A 37 9.92 -11.12 -15.10
CA GLU A 37 10.34 -11.02 -13.70
C GLU A 37 9.19 -11.44 -12.76
N LEU A 38 7.97 -10.99 -13.03
CA LEU A 38 6.79 -11.34 -12.24
C LEU A 38 6.43 -12.82 -12.36
N LYS A 39 6.55 -13.43 -13.55
CA LYS A 39 6.34 -14.87 -13.76
C LYS A 39 7.36 -15.74 -13.04
N ASN A 40 8.60 -15.26 -12.92
CA ASN A 40 9.64 -15.97 -12.18
C ASN A 40 9.49 -15.82 -10.66
N LEU A 41 8.92 -14.72 -10.20
CA LEU A 41 8.73 -14.41 -8.78
C LEU A 41 7.44 -15.02 -8.20
N LEU A 42 6.32 -14.84 -8.89
CA LEU A 42 4.99 -15.17 -8.37
C LEU A 42 4.61 -16.60 -8.77
N PRO A 43 4.09 -17.41 -7.82
CA PRO A 43 3.73 -18.79 -8.12
C PRO A 43 2.43 -18.87 -8.90
N ALA A 44 2.31 -19.80 -9.85
CA ALA A 44 1.03 -20.10 -10.49
C ALA A 44 -0.06 -20.49 -9.47
N ARG A 45 0.34 -21.18 -8.39
CA ARG A 45 -0.49 -21.50 -7.23
C ARG A 45 0.15 -20.99 -5.93
N ALA A 46 -0.46 -19.99 -5.33
CA ALA A 46 0.00 -19.37 -4.09
C ALA A 46 -0.28 -20.26 -2.87
N PRO A 47 0.70 -20.49 -1.99
CA PRO A 47 0.45 -21.14 -0.70
C PRO A 47 -0.26 -20.15 0.24
N VAL A 48 -1.44 -20.54 0.71
CA VAL A 48 -2.24 -19.75 1.66
C VAL A 48 -2.75 -20.69 2.75
N GLU A 49 -2.30 -20.47 3.98
CA GLU A 49 -2.49 -21.37 5.11
C GLU A 49 -2.08 -22.82 4.75
N GLN A 50 -3.03 -23.74 4.72
CA GLN A 50 -2.83 -25.15 4.35
C GLN A 50 -3.23 -25.44 2.89
N GLU A 51 -3.62 -24.43 2.13
CA GLU A 51 -4.13 -24.56 0.76
C GLU A 51 -3.15 -24.02 -0.30
N ARG A 52 -3.43 -24.36 -1.55
CA ARG A 52 -2.74 -23.80 -2.73
C ARG A 52 -3.78 -23.23 -3.69
N ILE A 53 -3.84 -21.91 -3.77
CA ILE A 53 -4.87 -21.19 -4.51
C ILE A 53 -4.30 -20.76 -5.87
N GLU A 54 -5.05 -20.99 -6.94
CA GLU A 54 -4.69 -20.54 -8.28
C GLU A 54 -4.53 -19.03 -8.35
N THR A 55 -3.57 -18.56 -9.13
CA THR A 55 -3.33 -17.13 -9.33
C THR A 55 -3.72 -16.70 -10.75
N GLU A 56 -4.20 -15.47 -10.86
CA GLU A 56 -4.58 -14.87 -12.14
C GLU A 56 -3.40 -14.05 -12.69
N MET A 57 -2.38 -14.72 -13.24
CA MET A 57 -1.11 -14.08 -13.63
C MET A 57 -1.22 -12.87 -14.56
N ARG A 58 -2.30 -12.75 -15.34
CA ARG A 58 -2.58 -11.53 -16.15
C ARG A 58 -2.83 -10.27 -15.32
N THR A 59 -3.05 -10.41 -14.02
CA THR A 59 -3.24 -9.31 -13.05
C THR A 59 -1.99 -9.02 -12.23
N ALA A 60 -0.90 -9.76 -12.48
CA ALA A 60 0.33 -9.58 -11.73
C ALA A 60 0.84 -8.13 -11.87
N SER A 61 1.17 -7.52 -10.75
CA SER A 61 1.76 -6.19 -10.70
C SER A 61 2.89 -6.18 -9.68
N GLY A 62 3.93 -5.41 -9.95
CA GLY A 62 5.02 -5.26 -9.01
C GLY A 62 6.09 -4.31 -9.48
N ILE A 63 7.01 -4.05 -8.56
CA ILE A 63 8.16 -3.18 -8.74
C ILE A 63 9.42 -3.88 -8.25
N THR A 64 10.57 -3.47 -8.77
CA THR A 64 11.89 -3.99 -8.38
C THR A 64 12.92 -2.88 -8.32
N ASP A 65 13.90 -3.02 -7.43
CA ASP A 65 15.09 -2.17 -7.39
C ASP A 65 16.13 -2.54 -8.47
N GLY A 66 15.90 -3.61 -9.23
CA GLY A 66 16.86 -4.13 -10.23
C GLY A 66 18.04 -4.90 -9.62
N HIS A 67 18.08 -5.07 -8.30
CA HIS A 67 19.14 -5.72 -7.54
C HIS A 67 18.64 -6.92 -6.74
N GLY A 68 17.51 -7.49 -7.15
CA GLY A 68 16.96 -8.73 -6.59
C GLY A 68 15.94 -8.51 -5.47
N LYS A 69 15.56 -7.27 -5.15
CA LYS A 69 14.39 -7.00 -4.29
C LYS A 69 13.17 -6.68 -5.14
N PHE A 70 12.04 -7.24 -4.72
CA PHE A 70 10.74 -7.06 -5.35
C PHE A 70 9.66 -6.71 -4.34
N VAL A 71 8.65 -5.98 -4.82
CA VAL A 71 7.33 -5.87 -4.18
C VAL A 71 6.31 -6.18 -5.25
N ALA A 72 5.52 -7.23 -5.08
CA ALA A 72 4.62 -7.71 -6.13
C ALA A 72 3.37 -8.35 -5.55
N GLY A 73 2.31 -8.40 -6.35
CA GLY A 73 1.13 -9.19 -6.03
C GLY A 73 0.35 -9.60 -7.26
N VAL A 74 -0.56 -10.54 -7.06
CA VAL A 74 -1.42 -11.13 -8.10
C VAL A 74 -2.76 -11.52 -7.48
N VAL A 75 -3.84 -11.41 -8.26
CA VAL A 75 -5.17 -11.85 -7.83
C VAL A 75 -5.19 -13.35 -7.60
N LEU A 76 -5.88 -13.78 -6.55
CA LEU A 76 -6.20 -15.18 -6.27
C LEU A 76 -7.53 -15.55 -6.95
N ILE A 77 -7.55 -16.65 -7.69
CA ILE A 77 -8.76 -17.22 -8.30
C ILE A 77 -9.47 -18.07 -7.26
N THR A 78 -10.15 -17.42 -6.33
CA THR A 78 -10.92 -18.05 -5.27
C THR A 78 -12.36 -18.23 -5.73
N ALA A 79 -12.67 -19.35 -6.36
CA ALA A 79 -14.08 -19.75 -6.55
C ALA A 79 -14.71 -19.97 -5.15
N GLY A 80 -15.46 -18.97 -4.65
CA GLY A 80 -16.22 -19.07 -3.40
C GLY A 80 -15.49 -18.72 -2.08
N TYR A 81 -14.15 -18.71 -2.04
CA TYR A 81 -13.40 -18.34 -0.81
C TYR A 81 -13.28 -16.82 -0.58
N SER A 82 -13.67 -15.99 -1.55
CA SER A 82 -13.85 -14.54 -1.34
C SER A 82 -15.16 -14.21 -0.62
N ALA A 83 -15.95 -15.21 -0.20
CA ALA A 83 -17.08 -14.97 0.69
C ALA A 83 -16.52 -14.24 1.92
N ASP A 84 -16.83 -12.95 2.01
CA ASP A 84 -16.33 -12.01 3.02
C ASP A 84 -14.93 -11.39 2.77
N GLY A 85 -14.44 -11.34 1.52
CA GLY A 85 -13.36 -10.44 1.10
C GLY A 85 -11.98 -10.66 1.73
N LYS A 86 -11.73 -11.79 2.39
CA LYS A 86 -10.51 -12.02 3.20
C LYS A 86 -9.24 -12.26 2.35
N TYR A 87 -9.32 -13.05 1.28
CA TYR A 87 -8.16 -13.43 0.44
C TYR A 87 -8.42 -13.13 -1.04
N SER A 88 -8.07 -11.91 -1.44
CA SER A 88 -8.24 -11.41 -2.82
C SER A 88 -6.95 -11.44 -3.63
N HIS A 89 -5.80 -11.18 -2.99
CA HIS A 89 -4.51 -11.13 -3.65
C HIS A 89 -3.45 -11.88 -2.85
N TYR A 90 -2.54 -12.53 -3.56
CA TYR A 90 -1.26 -12.93 -3.01
C TYR A 90 -0.28 -11.76 -3.14
N PHE A 91 0.52 -11.52 -2.11
CA PHE A 91 1.43 -10.38 -2.04
C PHE A 91 2.79 -10.81 -1.49
N VAL A 92 3.85 -10.38 -2.17
CA VAL A 92 5.25 -10.65 -1.80
C VAL A 92 5.94 -9.31 -1.65
N THR A 93 6.67 -9.15 -0.56
CA THR A 93 7.60 -8.03 -0.41
C THR A 93 8.94 -8.52 0.08
N GLN A 94 10.02 -8.11 -0.59
CA GLN A 94 11.41 -8.41 -0.22
C GLN A 94 12.14 -7.18 0.35
N ALA A 95 11.39 -6.11 0.59
CA ALA A 95 11.80 -4.96 1.37
C ALA A 95 10.76 -4.73 2.49
N GLN A 96 11.17 -4.10 3.58
CA GLN A 96 10.20 -3.62 4.56
C GLN A 96 9.35 -2.52 3.92
N LEU A 97 8.05 -2.53 4.14
CA LEU A 97 7.16 -1.46 3.74
C LEU A 97 6.56 -0.78 4.96
N LYS A 98 6.31 0.52 4.86
CA LYS A 98 5.38 1.22 5.74
C LYS A 98 4.08 1.44 4.98
N ILE A 99 2.97 0.98 5.54
CA ILE A 99 1.63 1.09 4.94
C ILE A 99 0.72 1.69 6.02
N GLY A 100 0.18 2.89 5.76
CA GLY A 100 -0.58 3.62 6.76
C GLY A 100 0.21 3.79 8.07
N SER A 101 -0.30 3.19 9.15
CA SER A 101 0.28 3.24 10.49
C SER A 101 1.13 2.02 10.88
N PHE A 102 1.23 0.99 10.03
CA PHE A 102 1.96 -0.25 10.35
C PHE A 102 3.18 -0.47 9.44
N GLN A 103 4.13 -1.27 9.94
CA GLN A 103 5.24 -1.77 9.16
C GLN A 103 4.92 -3.20 8.71
N LEU A 104 5.17 -3.48 7.44
CA LEU A 104 5.07 -4.79 6.83
C LEU A 104 6.50 -5.28 6.54
N PRO A 105 7.04 -6.23 7.32
CA PRO A 105 8.34 -6.82 7.04
C PRO A 105 8.43 -7.47 5.65
N ALA A 106 9.64 -7.82 5.23
CA ALA A 106 9.80 -8.70 4.08
C ALA A 106 9.11 -10.05 4.37
N GLY A 107 8.34 -10.56 3.42
CA GLY A 107 7.55 -11.76 3.61
C GLY A 107 6.50 -12.03 2.53
N LEU A 108 5.70 -13.05 2.81
CA LEU A 108 4.60 -13.53 1.97
C LEU A 108 3.28 -13.28 2.69
N TYR A 109 2.36 -12.64 1.99
CA TYR A 109 1.12 -12.15 2.55
C TYR A 109 -0.05 -12.44 1.63
N VAL A 110 -1.25 -12.33 2.19
CA VAL A 110 -2.49 -12.26 1.44
C VAL A 110 -3.23 -10.99 1.83
N ILE A 111 -3.86 -10.37 0.84
CA ILE A 111 -4.60 -9.13 1.01
C ILE A 111 -6.09 -9.43 0.90
N GLY A 112 -6.84 -8.95 1.87
CA GLY A 112 -8.30 -8.89 1.82
C GLY A 112 -8.79 -7.45 1.75
N TRP A 113 -9.97 -7.23 1.20
CA TRP A 113 -10.61 -5.94 1.24
C TRP A 113 -12.14 -6.03 1.28
N LYS A 114 -12.75 -5.02 1.89
CA LYS A 114 -14.21 -4.80 1.89
C LYS A 114 -14.49 -3.31 1.78
N HIS A 115 -15.65 -2.95 1.25
CA HIS A 115 -16.14 -1.59 1.38
C HIS A 115 -16.39 -1.25 2.85
N SER A 116 -15.71 -0.24 3.37
CA SER A 116 -16.05 0.38 4.66
C SER A 116 -17.07 1.51 4.47
N SER A 117 -17.08 2.13 3.28
CA SER A 117 -18.11 3.03 2.78
C SER A 117 -18.14 2.99 1.24
N GLU A 118 -18.98 3.81 0.61
CA GLU A 118 -19.04 3.94 -0.85
C GLU A 118 -17.67 4.31 -1.45
N ASP A 119 -16.99 5.28 -0.84
CA ASP A 119 -15.71 5.82 -1.31
C ASP A 119 -14.48 5.25 -0.60
N LYS A 120 -14.61 4.18 0.17
CA LYS A 120 -13.49 3.59 0.91
C LYS A 120 -13.51 2.07 0.93
N LEU A 121 -12.32 1.49 0.80
CA LEU A 121 -12.05 0.09 1.13
C LEU A 121 -11.26 0.01 2.43
N SER A 122 -11.67 -0.90 3.32
CA SER A 122 -10.80 -1.41 4.38
C SER A 122 -9.96 -2.54 3.80
N VAL A 123 -8.65 -2.35 3.72
CA VAL A 123 -7.69 -3.32 3.17
C VAL A 123 -6.90 -3.93 4.31
N ASN A 124 -6.89 -5.26 4.39
CA ASN A 124 -6.29 -6.04 5.47
C ASN A 124 -5.17 -6.92 4.92
N PHE A 125 -4.05 -6.96 5.63
CA PHE A 125 -2.88 -7.77 5.29
C PHE A 125 -2.76 -8.92 6.29
N TYR A 126 -2.67 -10.15 5.80
CA TYR A 126 -2.46 -11.34 6.62
C TYR A 126 -1.19 -12.05 6.19
N GLU A 127 -0.47 -12.66 7.13
CA GLU A 127 0.61 -13.60 6.81
C GLU A 127 0.04 -14.75 5.97
N ALA A 128 0.65 -15.03 4.81
CA ALA A 128 0.12 -16.05 3.91
C ALA A 128 0.12 -17.44 4.56
N ALA A 129 1.13 -17.77 5.37
CA ALA A 129 1.27 -19.10 5.96
C ALA A 129 0.34 -19.37 7.16
N SER A 130 -0.03 -18.33 7.91
CA SER A 130 -0.76 -18.48 9.18
C SER A 130 -2.16 -17.88 9.17
N GLY A 131 -2.48 -17.03 8.17
CA GLY A 131 -3.72 -16.27 8.15
C GLY A 131 -3.82 -15.19 9.24
N LYS A 132 -2.72 -14.94 9.98
CA LYS A 132 -2.65 -13.94 11.06
C LYS A 132 -2.69 -12.52 10.48
N LEU A 133 -3.58 -11.68 11.01
CA LEU A 133 -3.66 -10.26 10.65
C LEU A 133 -2.38 -9.53 11.08
N VAL A 134 -1.77 -8.81 10.14
CA VAL A 134 -0.56 -8.00 10.34
C VAL A 134 -0.92 -6.53 10.49
N GLY A 135 -1.85 -6.05 9.68
CA GLY A 135 -2.26 -4.66 9.69
C GLY A 135 -3.36 -4.35 8.69
N SER A 136 -3.88 -3.13 8.80
CA SER A 136 -4.99 -2.65 7.99
C SER A 136 -4.76 -1.21 7.55
N VAL A 137 -5.31 -0.84 6.40
CA VAL A 137 -5.25 0.53 5.85
C VAL A 137 -6.55 0.86 5.13
N GLU A 138 -6.98 2.11 5.19
CA GLU A 138 -8.08 2.59 4.35
C GLU A 138 -7.54 3.00 2.97
N ALA A 139 -8.14 2.46 1.92
CA ALA A 139 -7.94 2.90 0.55
C ALA A 139 -9.10 3.82 0.15
N GLY A 140 -8.81 5.06 -0.23
CA GLY A 140 -9.83 6.01 -0.68
C GLY A 140 -10.05 5.95 -2.18
N LEU A 141 -11.28 6.19 -2.64
CA LEU A 141 -11.60 6.36 -4.05
C LEU A 141 -10.76 7.51 -4.62
N ASN A 142 -9.97 7.23 -5.65
CA ASN A 142 -9.07 8.21 -6.23
C ASN A 142 -9.64 8.77 -7.54
N PRO A 143 -10.18 10.00 -7.56
CA PRO A 143 -10.81 10.57 -8.76
C PRO A 143 -9.78 10.83 -9.88
N SER A 144 -8.49 10.95 -9.55
CA SER A 144 -7.42 11.11 -10.54
C SER A 144 -7.10 9.82 -11.30
N ILE A 145 -7.61 8.67 -10.85
CA ILE A 145 -7.43 7.37 -11.49
C ILE A 145 -8.73 6.94 -12.18
N ALA A 146 -8.72 7.04 -13.51
CA ALA A 146 -9.83 6.59 -14.35
C ALA A 146 -9.80 5.09 -14.61
N ARG A 147 -8.61 4.48 -14.67
CA ARG A 147 -8.43 3.06 -15.00
C ARG A 147 -8.77 2.18 -13.81
N VAL A 148 -9.65 1.21 -14.03
CA VAL A 148 -9.92 0.13 -13.07
C VAL A 148 -8.85 -0.95 -13.26
N GLU A 149 -8.11 -1.25 -12.21
CA GLU A 149 -7.09 -2.32 -12.19
C GLU A 149 -7.46 -3.31 -11.08
N SER A 150 -7.30 -4.62 -11.30
CA SER A 150 -7.51 -5.58 -10.21
C SER A 150 -6.53 -5.33 -9.06
N PHE A 151 -5.25 -5.14 -9.43
CA PHE A 151 -4.21 -4.71 -8.52
C PHE A 151 -3.11 -3.96 -9.28
N ARG A 152 -2.60 -2.87 -8.70
CA ARG A 152 -1.44 -2.17 -9.26
C ARG A 152 -0.55 -1.59 -8.18
N ILE A 153 0.75 -1.81 -8.32
CA ILE A 153 1.79 -1.18 -7.51
C ILE A 153 2.56 -0.21 -8.40
N TRP A 154 2.57 1.05 -8.04
CA TRP A 154 3.30 2.08 -8.76
C TRP A 154 4.69 2.27 -8.14
N PRO A 155 5.76 2.45 -8.93
CA PRO A 155 7.09 2.74 -8.39
C PRO A 155 7.08 4.04 -7.57
N PRO A 156 7.85 4.14 -6.46
CA PRO A 156 7.93 5.35 -5.66
C PRO A 156 8.41 6.59 -6.42
N GLY A 157 9.21 6.40 -7.50
CA GLY A 157 9.64 7.48 -8.38
C GLY A 157 8.50 8.10 -9.21
N ASP A 158 7.44 7.34 -9.47
CA ASP A 158 6.25 7.81 -10.17
C ASP A 158 5.17 8.28 -9.18
N ARG A 159 4.76 7.38 -8.30
CA ARG A 159 3.82 7.61 -7.19
C ARG A 159 3.91 6.44 -6.22
N SER A 160 4.07 6.70 -4.93
CA SER A 160 4.13 5.64 -3.90
C SER A 160 2.73 5.15 -3.51
N LEU A 161 2.00 4.57 -4.47
CA LEU A 161 0.62 4.11 -4.30
C LEU A 161 0.44 2.64 -4.69
N MET A 162 -0.42 1.95 -3.94
CA MET A 162 -1.06 0.71 -4.36
C MET A 162 -2.52 0.97 -4.70
N GLN A 163 -3.05 0.23 -5.67
CA GLN A 163 -4.38 0.41 -6.23
C GLN A 163 -5.15 -0.91 -6.28
N ILE A 164 -6.42 -0.87 -5.90
CA ILE A 164 -7.41 -1.94 -6.07
C ILE A 164 -8.68 -1.28 -6.66
N GLY A 165 -9.08 -1.69 -7.85
CA GLY A 165 -10.13 -1.00 -8.61
C GLY A 165 -9.73 0.44 -8.91
N ARG A 166 -10.44 1.41 -8.32
CA ARG A 166 -10.12 2.85 -8.36
C ARG A 166 -9.70 3.40 -6.99
N PHE A 167 -9.55 2.53 -6.00
CA PHE A 167 -9.18 2.90 -4.64
C PHE A 167 -7.67 2.81 -4.49
N THR A 168 -7.08 3.77 -3.78
CA THR A 168 -5.63 3.79 -3.55
C THR A 168 -5.29 4.06 -2.10
N PHE A 169 -4.16 3.49 -1.67
CA PHE A 169 -3.49 3.81 -0.41
C PHE A 169 -1.99 3.98 -0.65
N GLY A 170 -1.36 4.79 0.20
CA GLY A 170 0.07 5.07 0.12
C GLY A 170 0.91 3.99 0.79
N TYR A 171 2.13 3.83 0.30
CA TYR A 171 3.16 3.02 0.94
C TYR A 171 4.52 3.72 0.88
N GLN A 172 5.46 3.29 1.71
CA GLN A 172 6.86 3.70 1.66
C GLN A 172 7.75 2.46 1.76
N ILE A 173 8.88 2.48 1.06
CA ILE A 173 9.88 1.41 1.14
C ILE A 173 10.86 1.79 2.26
N GLY A 174 11.03 0.90 3.22
CA GLY A 174 12.06 1.00 4.26
C GLY A 174 13.43 0.66 3.68
N GLU A 175 14.47 1.30 4.21
CA GLU A 175 15.87 1.01 3.86
C GLU A 175 16.28 -0.42 4.27
#